data_AF-A0A9Q9BI07-F1
#
_entry.id   AF-A0A9Q9BI07-F1
#
_cell.length_a   1.000
_cell.length_b   1.000
_cell.length_c   1.000
_cell.angle_alpha   90.00
_cell.angle_beta   90.00
_cell.angle_gamma   90.00
#
_symmetry.space_group_name_H-M   'P 1'
#
loop_
_entity.id
_entity.type
_entity.pdbx_description
1 polymer ?
#
loop_
_entity_poly.entity_id
_entity_poly.type
_entity_poly.pdbx_seq_one_letter_code
_entity_poly.pdbx_strand_id
1 'polypeptide(L)'
;MKKTVYFLGLCLVLFLIVSCTSAPETKPVPVVETPVPQEKPQEVQKPAVVEKPVEKAEPKVEAAKPADEEVVAQFEGVSITKKDKEVAKSEIEEVVKKLNEITAKKDYGRWRYWLSTEYIKEFSKPEVLKKTSEGLPAHLKGKQLKNIEDYFYYVFVPSRQNGRVDDITYLTPTKVKVFKIEPTRTLIFYNLEKIDGRWLLVP
;
A
#
# COMPACT_ATOMS: atom_id res chain seq x y z
N MET A 1 57.18 -4.20 -50.05
CA MET A 1 57.43 -3.22 -51.13
C MET A 1 56.07 -2.67 -51.57
N LYS A 2 55.51 -1.65 -50.90
CA LYS A 2 55.64 -0.19 -51.16
C LYS A 2 55.17 0.23 -52.57
N LYS A 3 53.92 0.72 -52.64
CA LYS A 3 53.52 1.84 -53.52
C LYS A 3 52.71 2.85 -52.69
N THR A 4 53.43 3.89 -52.33
CA THR A 4 53.08 5.30 -52.10
C THR A 4 51.98 5.85 -53.04
N VAL A 5 51.26 6.97 -52.84
CA VAL A 5 50.95 7.95 -51.76
C VAL A 5 50.26 9.12 -52.50
N TYR A 6 49.08 9.54 -52.02
CA TYR A 6 48.51 10.91 -52.01
C TYR A 6 48.01 11.64 -53.28
N PHE A 7 46.74 12.04 -53.19
CA PHE A 7 46.19 13.36 -53.55
C PHE A 7 45.10 13.63 -52.48
N LEU A 8 45.38 14.20 -51.31
CA LEU A 8 45.68 15.59 -50.97
C LEU A 8 44.76 16.60 -51.68
N GLY A 9 43.84 17.20 -50.92
CA GLY A 9 43.28 18.52 -51.23
C GLY A 9 41.76 18.64 -51.23
N LEU A 10 41.13 18.70 -50.05
CA LEU A 10 40.55 19.98 -49.61
C LEU A 10 40.30 19.93 -48.09
N CYS A 11 41.19 20.64 -47.40
CA CYS A 11 41.07 21.17 -46.04
C CYS A 11 39.63 21.57 -45.68
N LEU A 12 39.13 21.16 -44.53
CA LEU A 12 39.39 21.86 -43.26
C LEU A 12 39.00 23.34 -43.35
N VAL A 13 37.71 23.60 -43.14
CA VAL A 13 37.22 24.82 -42.50
C VAL A 13 36.49 24.32 -41.25
N LEU A 14 37.20 24.15 -40.15
CA LEU A 14 37.25 25.11 -39.04
C LEU A 14 35.84 25.66 -38.73
N PHE A 15 35.14 25.04 -37.78
CA PHE A 15 35.15 25.45 -36.38
C PHE A 15 34.49 26.82 -36.12
N LEU A 16 33.47 26.74 -35.23
CA LEU A 16 32.98 27.75 -34.30
C LEU A 16 31.88 28.68 -34.79
N ILE A 17 30.98 28.96 -33.82
CA ILE A 17 29.85 29.92 -33.75
C ILE A 17 28.53 29.38 -34.35
N VAL A 18 27.37 29.34 -33.70
CA VAL A 18 26.80 30.12 -32.57
C VAL A 18 25.79 29.25 -31.78
N SER A 19 25.80 29.46 -30.48
CA SER A 19 24.89 29.11 -29.41
C SER A 19 23.41 28.85 -29.74
N CYS A 20 22.87 27.83 -29.07
CA CYS A 20 21.47 27.77 -28.64
C CYS A 20 21.10 29.04 -27.85
N THR A 21 20.05 29.73 -28.26
CA THR A 21 19.19 30.43 -27.32
C THR A 21 17.76 30.36 -27.84
N SER A 22 16.95 29.54 -27.18
CA SER A 22 15.50 29.60 -27.29
C SER A 22 14.94 29.14 -25.96
N ALA A 23 14.70 30.13 -25.09
CA ALA A 23 13.90 29.99 -23.89
C ALA A 23 12.46 30.41 -24.24
N PRO A 24 11.44 29.61 -23.91
CA PRO A 24 10.10 30.13 -23.73
C PRO A 24 9.94 30.58 -22.26
N GLU A 25 9.57 31.84 -22.11
CA GLU A 25 9.31 32.55 -20.87
C GLU A 25 8.32 31.82 -19.96
N THR A 26 8.79 31.52 -18.75
CA THR A 26 7.96 31.26 -17.59
C THR A 26 7.21 32.53 -17.24
N LYS A 27 5.88 32.55 -17.48
CA LYS A 27 4.99 33.55 -16.89
C LYS A 27 5.05 33.41 -15.36
N PRO A 28 5.37 34.48 -14.61
CA PRO A 28 5.25 34.45 -13.16
C PRO A 28 3.76 34.60 -12.81
N VAL A 29 3.16 33.53 -12.30
CA VAL A 29 1.84 33.62 -11.66
C VAL A 29 2.09 34.22 -10.27
N PRO A 30 1.40 35.31 -9.90
CA PRO A 30 1.63 36.00 -8.64
C PRO A 30 1.21 35.11 -7.48
N VAL A 31 2.12 34.97 -6.51
CA VAL A 31 1.80 34.49 -5.16
C VAL A 31 0.88 35.53 -4.54
N VAL A 32 -0.41 35.24 -4.54
CA VAL A 32 -1.38 35.94 -3.71
C VAL A 32 -1.20 35.36 -2.31
N GLU A 33 -0.37 36.03 -1.51
CA GLU A 33 -0.48 35.99 -0.06
C GLU A 33 -1.81 36.64 0.31
N THR A 34 -2.79 35.85 0.73
CA THR A 34 -3.90 36.35 1.54
C THR A 34 -3.74 35.73 2.93
N PRO A 35 -3.63 36.56 3.97
CA PRO A 35 -3.37 36.11 5.33
C PRO A 35 -4.62 35.41 5.85
N VAL A 36 -4.45 34.24 6.46
CA VAL A 36 -5.46 33.69 7.37
C VAL A 36 -5.11 34.21 8.75
N PRO A 37 -5.90 35.12 9.35
CA PRO A 37 -5.71 35.55 10.71
C PRO A 37 -5.97 34.36 11.66
N GLN A 38 -4.93 33.90 12.36
CA GLN A 38 -5.13 33.06 13.54
C GLN A 38 -5.52 33.98 14.70
N GLU A 39 -6.82 34.09 14.90
CA GLU A 39 -7.42 34.64 16.10
C GLU A 39 -7.21 33.64 17.25
N LYS A 40 -6.47 34.08 18.25
CA LYS A 40 -6.32 33.43 19.56
C LYS A 40 -7.48 33.89 20.45
N PRO A 41 -8.17 32.96 21.12
CA PRO A 41 -8.48 33.19 22.55
C PRO A 41 -8.15 31.92 23.38
N GLN A 42 -7.36 31.87 24.48
CA GLN A 42 -7.52 32.51 25.81
C GLN A 42 -8.99 32.88 26.10
N GLU A 43 -9.70 32.33 27.09
CA GLU A 43 -9.30 31.99 28.45
C GLU A 43 -10.53 31.40 29.19
N VAL A 44 -10.27 30.86 30.39
CA VAL A 44 -11.13 30.74 31.58
C VAL A 44 -12.34 29.79 31.67
N GLN A 45 -12.34 29.17 32.87
CA GLN A 45 -13.44 29.06 33.84
C GLN A 45 -14.06 27.68 34.07
N LYS A 46 -13.55 27.03 35.12
CA LYS A 46 -14.30 26.13 36.00
C LYS A 46 -15.30 26.97 36.81
N PRO A 47 -16.57 26.54 36.90
CA PRO A 47 -17.26 26.61 38.19
C PRO A 47 -17.82 25.25 38.61
N ALA A 48 -17.86 25.07 39.92
CA ALA A 48 -18.36 23.89 40.60
C ALA A 48 -19.82 24.10 41.08
N VAL A 49 -20.49 22.96 41.32
CA VAL A 49 -21.62 22.72 42.24
C VAL A 49 -23.02 23.20 41.79
N VAL A 50 -23.99 22.27 41.68
CA VAL A 50 -25.13 22.08 42.62
C VAL A 50 -25.75 20.68 42.40
N GLU A 51 -25.84 19.91 43.49
CA GLU A 51 -26.56 18.63 43.64
C GLU A 51 -28.08 18.83 43.74
N LYS A 52 -28.90 17.91 43.20
CA LYS A 52 -29.95 17.10 43.91
C LYS A 52 -30.78 16.22 42.92
N PRO A 53 -31.58 15.21 43.37
CA PRO A 53 -31.16 13.82 43.50
C PRO A 53 -32.05 12.77 42.78
N VAL A 54 -31.43 11.63 42.45
CA VAL A 54 -31.94 10.23 42.40
C VAL A 54 -33.34 9.98 41.80
N GLU A 55 -33.37 9.48 40.56
CA GLU A 55 -34.34 8.44 40.18
C GLU A 55 -33.58 7.13 39.92
N LYS A 56 -33.88 6.17 40.80
CA LYS A 56 -33.33 4.83 40.87
C LYS A 56 -33.91 4.00 39.72
N ALA A 57 -33.23 3.97 38.57
CA ALA A 57 -33.35 2.87 37.63
C ALA A 57 -32.34 1.79 38.06
N GLU A 58 -32.86 0.65 38.51
CA GLU A 58 -32.07 -0.51 38.86
C GLU A 58 -31.14 -0.92 37.71
N PRO A 59 -29.92 -1.39 38.03
CA PRO A 59 -28.96 -1.78 37.01
C PRO A 59 -29.52 -2.99 36.29
N LYS A 60 -29.91 -2.82 35.02
CA LYS A 60 -29.95 -3.95 34.11
C LYS A 60 -28.51 -4.42 34.00
N VAL A 61 -28.18 -5.43 34.79
CA VAL A 61 -26.97 -6.23 34.68
C VAL A 61 -26.95 -6.73 33.24
N GLU A 62 -26.28 -5.99 32.38
CA GLU A 62 -25.75 -6.51 31.15
C GLU A 62 -24.76 -7.58 31.60
N ALA A 63 -25.26 -8.82 31.69
CA ALA A 63 -24.43 -9.96 31.96
C ALA A 63 -23.26 -9.86 30.98
N ALA A 64 -22.07 -9.61 31.52
CA ALA A 64 -20.86 -9.48 30.73
C ALA A 64 -20.74 -10.77 29.92
N LYS A 65 -21.09 -10.71 28.63
CA LYS A 65 -20.88 -11.83 27.73
C LYS A 65 -19.40 -12.19 27.84
N PRO A 66 -19.06 -13.49 27.87
CA PRO A 66 -17.65 -13.89 27.88
C PRO A 66 -16.94 -13.17 26.73
N ALA A 67 -15.73 -12.67 26.97
CA ALA A 67 -15.02 -11.80 26.02
C ALA A 67 -14.87 -12.43 24.61
N ASP A 68 -14.93 -13.76 24.53
CA ASP A 68 -14.86 -14.53 23.30
C ASP A 68 -16.13 -14.43 22.43
N GLU A 69 -17.31 -14.15 23.03
CA GLU A 69 -18.60 -13.98 22.35
C GLU A 69 -18.86 -12.53 21.91
N GLU A 70 -17.95 -11.61 22.19
CA GLU A 70 -18.04 -10.22 21.77
C GLU A 70 -18.03 -10.16 20.23
N VAL A 71 -19.11 -9.62 19.64
CA VAL A 71 -19.22 -9.46 18.17
C VAL A 71 -18.39 -8.26 17.74
N VAL A 72 -17.38 -8.49 16.89
CA VAL A 72 -16.46 -7.47 16.38
C VAL A 72 -16.80 -7.00 14.97
N ALA A 73 -17.63 -7.75 14.23
CA ALA A 73 -18.18 -7.33 12.94
C ALA A 73 -19.49 -8.09 12.64
N GLN A 74 -20.37 -7.48 11.84
CA GLN A 74 -21.62 -8.11 11.41
C GLN A 74 -21.88 -7.80 9.92
N PHE A 75 -22.18 -8.82 9.14
CA PHE A 75 -22.45 -8.75 7.70
C PHE A 75 -23.68 -9.59 7.39
N GLU A 76 -24.76 -9.00 6.87
CA GLU A 76 -25.96 -9.69 6.35
C GLU A 76 -26.27 -11.07 7.01
N GLY A 77 -26.50 -11.08 8.32
CA GLY A 77 -26.86 -12.29 9.09
C GLY A 77 -25.68 -13.13 9.63
N VAL A 78 -24.44 -12.75 9.33
CA VAL A 78 -23.21 -13.36 9.85
C VAL A 78 -22.57 -12.43 10.87
N SER A 79 -22.44 -12.90 12.10
CA SER A 79 -21.70 -12.22 13.17
C SER A 79 -20.31 -12.83 13.28
N ILE A 80 -19.29 -11.98 13.32
CA ILE A 80 -17.90 -12.37 13.57
C ILE A 80 -17.57 -11.98 15.01
N THR A 81 -17.17 -12.96 15.81
CA THR A 81 -16.78 -12.75 17.19
C THR A 81 -15.31 -12.39 17.32
N LYS A 82 -14.91 -11.89 18.50
CA LYS A 82 -13.51 -11.68 18.86
C LYS A 82 -12.71 -12.98 18.70
N LYS A 83 -13.31 -14.12 19.10
CA LYS A 83 -12.67 -15.42 18.95
C LYS A 83 -12.43 -15.79 17.49
N ASP A 84 -13.41 -15.54 16.61
CA ASP A 84 -13.26 -15.78 15.17
C ASP A 84 -12.15 -14.91 14.56
N LYS A 85 -12.03 -13.66 15.01
CA LYS A 85 -10.94 -12.77 14.59
C LYS A 85 -9.58 -13.27 15.04
N GLU A 86 -9.44 -13.74 16.28
CA GLU A 86 -8.19 -14.30 16.79
C GLU A 86 -7.75 -15.54 16.01
N VAL A 87 -8.69 -16.47 15.75
CA VAL A 87 -8.42 -17.68 14.96
C VAL A 87 -7.97 -17.31 13.54
N ALA A 88 -8.71 -16.43 12.85
CA ALA A 88 -8.35 -16.00 11.51
C ALA A 88 -7.00 -15.27 11.47
N LYS A 89 -6.69 -14.44 12.48
CA LYS A 89 -5.40 -13.76 12.57
C LYS A 89 -4.26 -14.79 12.67
N SER A 90 -4.38 -15.81 13.52
CA SER A 90 -3.37 -16.87 13.62
C SER A 90 -3.21 -17.67 12.33
N GLU A 91 -4.31 -18.00 11.63
CA GLU A 91 -4.22 -18.63 10.30
C GLU A 91 -3.46 -17.75 9.29
N ILE A 92 -3.72 -16.44 9.32
CA ILE A 92 -3.09 -15.47 8.41
C ILE A 92 -1.62 -15.23 8.76
N GLU A 93 -1.24 -15.26 10.03
CA GLU A 93 0.16 -15.20 10.46
C GLU A 93 0.99 -16.31 9.79
N GLU A 94 0.46 -17.54 9.74
CA GLU A 94 1.10 -18.66 9.04
C GLU A 94 1.18 -18.46 7.52
N VAL A 95 0.14 -17.87 6.92
CA VAL A 95 0.14 -17.50 5.49
C VAL A 95 1.24 -16.47 5.21
N VAL A 96 1.34 -15.41 6.02
CA VAL A 96 2.35 -14.36 5.88
C VAL A 96 3.76 -14.90 6.11
N LYS A 97 3.94 -15.82 7.06
CA LYS A 97 5.22 -16.52 7.26
C LYS A 97 5.66 -17.25 5.98
N LYS A 98 4.76 -18.00 5.34
CA LYS A 98 5.06 -18.70 4.07
C LYS A 98 5.34 -17.72 2.93
N LEU A 99 4.60 -16.61 2.83
CA LEU A 99 4.86 -15.56 1.85
C LEU A 99 6.22 -14.88 2.06
N ASN A 100 6.66 -14.70 3.31
CA ASN A 100 8.00 -14.19 3.63
C ASN A 100 9.09 -15.15 3.15
N GLU A 101 8.92 -16.46 3.35
CA GLU A 101 9.87 -17.46 2.85
C GLU A 101 9.96 -17.45 1.31
N ILE A 102 8.82 -17.30 0.64
CA ILE A 102 8.72 -17.20 -0.83
C ILE A 102 9.40 -15.93 -1.35
N THR A 103 9.14 -14.78 -0.74
CA THR A 103 9.74 -13.50 -1.15
C THR A 103 11.24 -13.45 -0.88
N ALA A 104 11.71 -14.04 0.22
CA ALA A 104 13.15 -14.17 0.50
C ALA A 104 13.88 -15.00 -0.58
N LYS A 105 13.25 -16.07 -1.06
CA LYS A 105 13.79 -16.94 -2.12
C LYS A 105 13.48 -16.44 -3.54
N LYS A 106 12.65 -15.40 -3.66
CA LYS A 106 12.11 -14.89 -4.94
C LYS A 106 11.47 -16.01 -5.78
N ASP A 107 10.72 -16.89 -5.12
CA ASP A 107 10.12 -18.09 -5.74
C ASP A 107 8.75 -17.77 -6.36
N TYR A 108 8.77 -17.26 -7.60
CA TYR A 108 7.56 -16.94 -8.36
C TYR A 108 6.62 -18.16 -8.52
N GLY A 109 7.19 -19.34 -8.76
CA GLY A 109 6.44 -20.58 -8.91
C GLY A 109 5.59 -20.90 -7.68
N ARG A 110 6.17 -20.78 -6.49
CA ARG A 110 5.44 -20.99 -5.23
C ARG A 110 4.48 -19.86 -4.91
N TRP A 111 4.85 -18.62 -5.23
CA TRP A 111 3.99 -17.46 -4.99
C TRP A 111 2.63 -17.60 -5.68
N ARG A 112 2.59 -18.13 -6.92
CA ARG A 112 1.35 -18.34 -7.67
C ARG A 112 0.31 -19.20 -6.95
N TYR A 113 0.72 -20.13 -6.09
CA TYR A 113 -0.24 -20.94 -5.32
C TYR A 113 -1.00 -20.13 -4.27
N TRP A 114 -0.53 -18.94 -3.90
CA TRP A 114 -1.15 -18.08 -2.89
C TRP A 114 -2.02 -16.97 -3.49
N LEU A 115 -2.24 -17.00 -4.81
CA LEU A 115 -3.01 -16.00 -5.53
C LEU A 115 -4.40 -16.53 -5.83
N SER A 116 -5.41 -15.68 -5.66
CA SER A 116 -6.72 -15.94 -6.26
C SER A 116 -6.66 -15.80 -7.78
N THR A 117 -7.63 -16.41 -8.46
CA THR A 117 -7.81 -16.24 -9.91
C THR A 117 -7.95 -14.76 -10.29
N GLU A 118 -8.70 -13.98 -9.50
CA GLU A 118 -8.90 -12.56 -9.76
C GLU A 118 -7.63 -11.73 -9.53
N TYR A 119 -6.79 -12.11 -8.57
CA TYR A 119 -5.47 -11.47 -8.41
C TYR A 119 -4.61 -11.66 -9.65
N ILE A 120 -4.52 -12.90 -10.16
CA ILE A 120 -3.76 -13.20 -11.38
C ILE A 120 -4.32 -12.41 -12.56
N LYS A 121 -5.65 -12.41 -12.73
CA LYS A 121 -6.33 -11.71 -13.81
C LYS A 121 -6.08 -10.21 -13.76
N GLU A 122 -6.22 -9.57 -12.59
CA GLU A 122 -6.03 -8.14 -12.43
C GLU A 122 -4.59 -7.71 -12.70
N PHE A 123 -3.62 -8.35 -12.04
CA PHE A 123 -2.21 -7.96 -12.13
C PHE A 123 -1.51 -8.50 -13.39
N SER A 124 -2.23 -9.22 -14.27
CA SER A 124 -1.75 -9.56 -15.62
C SER A 124 -2.27 -8.60 -16.71
N LYS A 125 -3.17 -7.66 -16.38
CA LYS A 125 -3.70 -6.71 -17.37
C LYS A 125 -2.60 -5.77 -17.89
N PRO A 126 -2.48 -5.56 -19.21
CA PRO A 126 -1.50 -4.65 -19.78
C PRO A 126 -1.56 -3.23 -19.19
N GLU A 127 -2.77 -2.73 -18.92
CA GLU A 127 -2.99 -1.38 -18.38
C GLU A 127 -2.48 -1.26 -16.95
N VAL A 128 -2.69 -2.30 -16.13
CA VAL A 128 -2.21 -2.36 -14.74
C VAL A 128 -0.69 -2.47 -14.71
N LEU A 129 -0.11 -3.32 -15.55
CA LEU A 129 1.33 -3.49 -15.66
C LEU A 129 2.02 -2.21 -16.15
N LYS A 130 1.45 -1.53 -17.15
CA LYS A 130 1.95 -0.25 -17.65
C LYS A 130 1.93 0.81 -16.56
N LYS A 131 0.77 1.04 -15.92
CA LYS A 131 0.63 2.02 -14.84
C LYS A 131 1.58 1.73 -13.68
N THR A 132 1.76 0.46 -13.34
CA THR A 132 2.67 0.04 -12.27
C THR A 132 4.14 0.27 -12.66
N SER A 133 4.50 0.04 -13.92
CA SER A 133 5.84 0.33 -14.46
C SER A 133 6.20 1.82 -14.33
N GLU A 134 5.24 2.69 -14.62
CA GLU A 134 5.40 4.16 -14.52
C GLU A 134 5.62 4.63 -13.07
N GLY A 135 5.04 3.90 -12.10
CA GLY A 135 5.17 4.17 -10.67
C GLY A 135 6.35 3.48 -9.97
N LEU A 136 7.23 2.77 -10.70
CA LEU A 136 8.38 2.11 -10.10
C LEU A 136 9.35 3.12 -9.44
N PRO A 137 10.01 2.73 -8.34
CA PRO A 137 10.97 3.59 -7.66
C PRO A 137 12.14 3.96 -8.58
N ALA A 138 12.81 5.08 -8.29
CA ALA A 138 13.85 5.66 -9.15
C ALA A 138 14.97 4.68 -9.57
N HIS A 139 15.37 3.77 -8.68
CA HIS A 139 16.39 2.75 -8.97
C HIS A 139 15.93 1.65 -9.96
N LEU A 140 14.64 1.57 -10.26
CA LEU A 140 14.03 0.69 -11.26
C LEU A 140 13.47 1.47 -12.46
N LYS A 141 13.73 2.78 -12.55
CA LYS A 141 13.21 3.64 -13.62
C LYS A 141 13.63 3.11 -15.00
N GLY A 142 12.66 3.06 -15.92
CA GLY A 142 12.85 2.55 -17.29
C GLY A 142 12.59 1.05 -17.44
N LYS A 143 12.38 0.29 -16.35
CA LYS A 143 11.85 -1.07 -16.45
C LYS A 143 10.37 -1.03 -16.83
N GLN A 144 9.98 -1.94 -17.71
CA GLN A 144 8.59 -2.17 -18.09
C GLN A 144 8.21 -3.59 -17.67
N LEU A 145 7.14 -3.69 -16.89
CA LEU A 145 6.56 -4.97 -16.49
C LEU A 145 5.79 -5.53 -17.69
N LYS A 146 6.20 -6.71 -18.17
CA LYS A 146 5.59 -7.36 -19.34
C LYS A 146 4.52 -8.38 -18.94
N ASN A 147 4.61 -8.90 -17.73
CA ASN A 147 3.73 -9.92 -17.19
C ASN A 147 3.72 -9.87 -15.65
N ILE A 148 2.92 -10.74 -15.04
CA ILE A 148 2.80 -10.81 -13.58
C ILE A 148 4.07 -11.34 -12.88
N GLU A 149 4.96 -12.04 -13.60
CA GLU A 149 6.24 -12.47 -13.06
C GLU A 149 7.19 -11.26 -12.87
N ASP A 150 7.22 -10.33 -13.83
CA ASP A 150 7.92 -9.06 -13.65
C ASP A 150 7.32 -8.27 -12.47
N TYR A 151 5.99 -8.23 -12.35
CA TYR A 151 5.32 -7.63 -11.19
C TYR A 151 5.79 -8.27 -9.87
N PHE A 152 5.87 -9.61 -9.82
CA PHE A 152 6.37 -10.31 -8.65
C PHE A 152 7.78 -9.83 -8.26
N TYR A 153 8.72 -9.84 -9.20
CA TYR A 153 10.12 -9.52 -8.92
C TYR A 153 10.35 -8.04 -8.60
N TYR A 154 9.70 -7.13 -9.33
CA TYR A 154 9.98 -5.69 -9.25
C TYR A 154 9.05 -4.94 -8.29
N VAL A 155 7.91 -5.53 -7.92
CA VAL A 155 6.90 -4.87 -7.09
C VAL A 155 6.63 -5.68 -5.83
N PHE A 156 6.19 -6.94 -5.96
CA PHE A 156 5.74 -7.72 -4.83
C PHE A 156 6.89 -8.02 -3.85
N VAL A 157 7.99 -8.59 -4.34
CA VAL A 157 9.16 -8.94 -3.52
C VAL A 157 9.68 -7.74 -2.73
N PRO A 158 10.07 -6.60 -3.34
CA PRO A 158 10.61 -5.48 -2.56
C PRO A 158 9.57 -4.84 -1.62
N SER A 159 8.27 -4.91 -1.93
CA SER A 159 7.22 -4.30 -1.12
C SER A 159 6.74 -5.15 0.05
N ARG A 160 7.08 -6.45 0.06
CA ARG A 160 6.51 -7.44 1.00
C ARG A 160 7.54 -8.26 1.78
N GLN A 161 8.82 -7.94 1.64
CA GLN A 161 9.86 -8.53 2.47
C GLN A 161 9.62 -8.28 3.97
N ASN A 162 9.89 -9.30 4.77
CA ASN A 162 9.84 -9.26 6.23
C ASN A 162 8.50 -8.73 6.77
N GLY A 163 7.40 -9.17 6.14
CA GLY A 163 6.05 -8.86 6.55
C GLY A 163 5.68 -9.45 7.90
N ARG A 164 4.73 -8.82 8.59
CA ARG A 164 4.12 -9.36 9.82
C ARG A 164 2.65 -8.94 9.87
N VAL A 165 1.90 -9.57 10.76
CA VAL A 165 0.47 -9.31 10.97
C VAL A 165 0.33 -8.67 12.35
N ASP A 166 0.00 -7.38 12.39
CA ASP A 166 -0.26 -6.70 13.65
C ASP A 166 -1.75 -6.77 14.00
N ASP A 167 -2.63 -6.57 13.00
CA ASP A 167 -4.08 -6.74 13.15
C ASP A 167 -4.75 -7.13 11.82
N ILE A 168 -6.03 -7.54 11.89
CA ILE A 168 -6.90 -7.76 10.74
C ILE A 168 -8.24 -7.05 10.89
N THR A 169 -8.89 -6.73 9.78
CA THR A 169 -10.29 -6.25 9.76
C THR A 169 -11.05 -6.95 8.66
N TYR A 170 -12.22 -7.49 9.00
CA TYR A 170 -13.12 -8.11 8.03
C TYR A 170 -13.76 -7.05 7.13
N LEU A 171 -13.76 -7.33 5.83
CA LEU A 171 -14.49 -6.58 4.79
C LEU A 171 -15.78 -7.29 4.39
N THR A 172 -15.75 -8.62 4.46
CA THR A 172 -16.88 -9.55 4.31
C THR A 172 -16.62 -10.71 5.29
N PRO A 173 -17.55 -11.68 5.45
CA PRO A 173 -17.27 -12.86 6.27
C PRO A 173 -16.04 -13.68 5.85
N THR A 174 -15.61 -13.57 4.60
CA THR A 174 -14.49 -14.32 4.02
C THR A 174 -13.29 -13.46 3.66
N LYS A 175 -13.42 -12.14 3.56
CA LYS A 175 -12.37 -11.23 3.10
C LYS A 175 -11.90 -10.31 4.22
N VAL A 176 -10.60 -10.15 4.36
CA VAL A 176 -9.98 -9.30 5.38
C VAL A 176 -8.91 -8.38 4.79
N LYS A 177 -8.71 -7.23 5.46
CA LYS A 177 -7.49 -6.43 5.38
C LYS A 177 -6.54 -6.89 6.47
N VAL A 178 -5.28 -7.08 6.12
CA VAL A 178 -4.18 -7.37 7.01
C VAL A 178 -3.36 -6.11 7.20
N PHE A 179 -3.11 -5.73 8.46
CA PHE A 179 -2.41 -4.51 8.80
C PHE A 179 -1.03 -4.76 9.38
N LYS A 180 -0.10 -3.87 9.00
CA LYS A 180 1.18 -3.66 9.68
C LYS A 180 1.15 -2.27 10.30
N ILE A 181 1.23 -2.20 11.62
CA ILE A 181 1.20 -0.98 12.42
C ILE A 181 2.65 -0.54 12.65
N GLU A 182 3.00 0.62 12.11
CA GLU A 182 4.27 1.31 12.36
C GLU A 182 4.03 2.49 13.32
N PRO A 183 5.05 3.00 14.03
CA PRO A 183 4.85 4.05 15.04
C PRO A 183 4.12 5.31 14.52
N THR A 184 4.27 5.61 13.23
CA THR A 184 3.73 6.82 12.61
C THR A 184 2.58 6.55 11.64
N ARG A 185 2.27 5.29 11.32
CA ARG A 185 1.23 4.95 10.34
C ARG A 185 0.78 3.50 10.42
N THR A 186 -0.46 3.26 10.02
CA THR A 186 -0.99 1.91 9.78
C THR A 186 -0.97 1.61 8.29
N LEU A 187 -0.33 0.51 7.90
CA LEU A 187 -0.21 0.07 6.51
C LEU A 187 -1.15 -1.10 6.24
N ILE A 188 -1.92 -1.02 5.16
CA ILE A 188 -2.57 -2.20 4.59
C ILE A 188 -1.49 -3.04 3.91
N PHE A 189 -1.24 -4.22 4.44
CA PHE A 189 -0.19 -5.10 3.97
C PHE A 189 -0.71 -6.10 2.95
N TYR A 190 -1.84 -6.75 3.23
CA TYR A 190 -2.53 -7.65 2.30
C TYR A 190 -4.04 -7.47 2.34
N ASN A 191 -4.69 -7.71 1.20
CA ASN A 191 -6.09 -8.11 1.16
C ASN A 191 -6.10 -9.62 0.96
N LEU A 192 -6.76 -10.35 1.86
CA LEU A 192 -6.88 -11.81 1.78
C LEU A 192 -8.34 -12.22 1.78
N GLU A 193 -8.65 -13.27 1.05
CA GLU A 193 -9.97 -13.90 1.06
C GLU A 193 -9.85 -15.41 1.27
N LYS A 194 -10.72 -15.96 2.12
CA LYS A 194 -10.81 -17.39 2.38
C LYS A 194 -11.64 -18.04 1.27
N ILE A 195 -10.94 -18.65 0.31
CA ILE A 195 -11.50 -19.33 -0.86
C ILE A 195 -11.13 -20.81 -0.75
N ASP A 196 -12.12 -21.71 -0.83
CA ASP A 196 -11.93 -23.16 -0.69
C ASP A 196 -11.12 -23.54 0.57
N GLY A 197 -11.42 -22.87 1.70
CA GLY A 197 -10.76 -23.09 2.98
C GLY A 197 -9.35 -22.49 3.10
N ARG A 198 -8.88 -21.74 2.10
CA ARG A 198 -7.52 -21.17 2.07
C ARG A 198 -7.54 -19.66 1.95
N TRP A 199 -6.71 -18.98 2.72
CA TRP A 199 -6.47 -17.55 2.56
C TRP A 199 -5.59 -17.28 1.34
N LEU A 200 -6.14 -16.58 0.34
CA LEU A 200 -5.47 -16.22 -0.90
C LEU A 200 -5.40 -14.70 -1.05
N LEU A 201 -4.35 -14.23 -1.72
CA LEU A 201 -4.22 -12.83 -2.12
C LEU A 201 -5.31 -12.47 -3.11
N VAL A 202 -5.99 -11.36 -2.84
CA VAL A 202 -7.01 -10.74 -3.71
C VAL A 202 -6.63 -9.29 -3.99
N PRO A 203 -7.09 -8.70 -5.11
CA PRO A 203 -6.90 -7.28 -5.38
C PRO A 203 -7.36 -6.39 -4.21
#